data_AF-A0A8T5B086-F1
#
_entry.id   AF-A0A8T5B086-F1
#
_cell.length_a   1.000
_cell.length_b   1.000
_cell.length_c   1.000
_cell.angle_alpha   90.00
_cell.angle_beta   90.00
_cell.angle_gamma   90.00
#
_symmetry.space_group_name_H-M   'P 1'
#
loop_
_entity.id
_entity.type
_entity.pdbx_description
1 polymer ?
#
loop_
_entity_poly.entity_id
_entity_poly.type
_entity_poly.pdbx_seq_one_letter_code
_entity_poly.pdbx_strand_id
1 'polypeptide(L)'
;MSKPRVMIRGIYTTALTKLLSDRGFLITHPSLTTVRRFGFRRIYGRDVLLVDRSDRQGVRVEGVAEHVESVVQVLVDTLPDVVVRENFPVRPIMVGVGRFNLHPGYLSFDIEFPYGSKRYLDRVRGEVTATIEGHHQLKIVDPDRVDAYESMLNLNPGMVEDISAVAKRELIYDRLTSGRRISIHHVKPDGSVLDLGEADIQCFEGKMLTLKRMILGCGSTYDGLNVPKSSGDYALTFAEEGSWVLRHAYYSCEGVLKGEFYNINTPIEFYPDSIRYMDLEVDVVRRPNGDLRIIDVDRLDEAVSLGYVSSRLSNEAKTIASRLYIQLSKS
;
A
#
# COMPACT_ATOMS: atom_id res chain seq x y z
N MET A 1 7.88 8.06 -32.43
CA MET A 1 8.28 8.84 -31.25
C MET A 1 9.53 8.24 -30.65
N SER A 2 10.45 9.05 -30.12
CA SER A 2 11.63 8.56 -29.41
C SER A 2 11.22 7.80 -28.15
N LYS A 3 11.89 6.69 -27.86
CA LYS A 3 11.63 5.92 -26.63
C LYS A 3 11.95 6.80 -25.40
N PRO A 4 11.05 6.89 -24.40
CA PRO A 4 11.28 7.77 -23.26
C PRO A 4 12.53 7.40 -22.47
N ARG A 5 13.33 8.40 -22.09
CA ARG A 5 14.50 8.23 -21.23
C ARG A 5 14.11 8.33 -19.77
N VAL A 6 14.30 7.26 -19.04
CA VAL A 6 13.83 7.12 -17.66
C VAL A 6 15.02 7.02 -16.72
N MET A 7 15.04 7.89 -15.72
CA MET A 7 15.99 7.83 -14.60
C MET A 7 15.25 7.29 -13.38
N ILE A 8 15.78 6.24 -12.75
CA ILE A 8 15.17 5.62 -11.56
C ILE A 8 16.13 5.70 -10.38
N ARG A 9 15.62 6.05 -9.20
CA ARG A 9 16.34 6.05 -7.92
C ARG A 9 15.49 5.50 -6.79
N GLY A 10 16.16 4.92 -5.79
CA GLY A 10 15.54 4.40 -4.59
C GLY A 10 15.43 2.89 -4.53
N ILE A 11 14.69 2.38 -3.56
CA ILE A 11 14.62 0.95 -3.22
C ILE A 11 13.97 0.13 -4.34
N TYR A 12 13.02 0.72 -5.08
CA TYR A 12 12.33 0.07 -6.21
C TYR A 12 13.15 0.03 -7.50
N THR A 13 14.36 0.61 -7.52
CA THR A 13 15.15 0.83 -8.74
C THR A 13 15.32 -0.44 -9.57
N THR A 14 15.66 -1.58 -8.96
CA THR A 14 15.97 -2.80 -9.72
C THR A 14 14.72 -3.38 -10.38
N ALA A 15 13.61 -3.46 -9.65
CA ALA A 15 12.35 -3.97 -10.17
C ALA A 15 11.78 -3.07 -11.28
N LEU A 16 11.72 -1.75 -11.03
CA LEU A 16 11.23 -0.79 -12.02
C LEU A 16 12.13 -0.69 -13.25
N THR A 17 13.45 -0.85 -13.07
CA THR A 17 14.40 -0.90 -14.19
C THR A 17 14.08 -2.08 -15.11
N LYS A 18 13.94 -3.28 -14.56
CA LYS A 18 13.55 -4.48 -15.33
C LYS A 18 12.25 -4.25 -16.06
N LEU A 19 11.19 -3.92 -15.31
CA LEU A 19 9.83 -3.73 -15.82
C LEU A 19 9.76 -2.72 -16.97
N LEU A 20 10.36 -1.54 -16.81
CA LEU A 20 10.33 -0.51 -17.86
C LEU A 20 11.27 -0.85 -19.02
N SER A 21 12.44 -1.42 -18.78
CA SER A 21 13.36 -1.80 -19.86
C SER A 21 12.79 -2.90 -20.76
N ASP A 22 12.05 -3.87 -20.20
CA ASP A 22 11.34 -4.91 -20.96
C ASP A 22 10.28 -4.31 -21.89
N ARG A 23 9.70 -3.16 -21.50
CA ARG A 23 8.73 -2.39 -22.32
C ARG A 23 9.41 -1.40 -23.28
N GLY A 24 10.74 -1.45 -23.38
CA GLY A 24 11.51 -0.69 -24.35
C GLY A 24 11.85 0.74 -23.94
N PHE A 25 11.65 1.13 -22.68
CA PHE A 25 12.09 2.43 -22.15
C PHE A 25 13.62 2.47 -22.04
N LEU A 26 14.21 3.66 -22.26
CA LEU A 26 15.66 3.83 -22.20
C LEU A 26 16.10 4.20 -20.78
N ILE A 27 16.81 3.29 -20.11
CA ILE A 27 17.28 3.52 -18.75
C ILE A 27 18.51 4.44 -18.77
N THR A 28 18.44 5.54 -18.03
CA THR A 28 19.47 6.59 -17.98
C THR A 28 20.04 6.78 -16.59
N HIS A 29 21.26 7.33 -16.55
CA HIS A 29 22.03 7.50 -15.32
C HIS A 29 22.05 6.21 -14.43
N PRO A 30 22.32 5.01 -14.97
CA PRO A 30 22.29 3.80 -14.15
C PRO A 30 23.36 3.85 -13.06
N SER A 31 23.03 3.37 -11.86
CA SER A 31 24.03 3.18 -10.80
C SER A 31 25.04 2.09 -11.20
N LEU A 32 26.17 1.99 -10.50
CA LEU A 32 27.12 0.88 -10.73
C LEU A 32 26.44 -0.49 -10.54
N THR A 33 25.57 -0.61 -9.55
CA THR A 33 24.77 -1.81 -9.31
C THR A 33 23.84 -2.12 -10.47
N THR A 34 23.15 -1.11 -11.01
CA THR A 34 22.28 -1.26 -12.19
C THR A 34 23.08 -1.69 -13.42
N VAL A 35 24.25 -1.09 -13.67
CA VAL A 35 25.13 -1.49 -14.79
C VAL A 35 25.57 -2.95 -14.64
N ARG A 36 25.95 -3.39 -13.45
CA ARG A 36 26.35 -4.79 -13.20
C ARG A 36 25.21 -5.78 -13.44
N ARG A 37 23.99 -5.42 -13.03
CA ARG A 37 22.80 -6.29 -13.14
C ARG A 37 22.27 -6.42 -14.57
N PHE A 38 22.26 -5.32 -15.32
CA PHE A 38 21.57 -5.26 -16.62
C PHE A 38 22.50 -5.09 -17.82
N GLY A 39 23.80 -4.86 -17.61
CA GLY A 39 24.75 -4.64 -18.70
C GLY A 39 24.51 -3.35 -19.49
N PHE A 40 23.73 -2.39 -18.95
CA PHE A 40 23.39 -1.17 -19.65
C PHE A 40 24.59 -0.24 -19.85
N ARG A 41 24.63 0.39 -21.03
CA ARG A 41 25.53 1.52 -21.29
C ARG A 41 25.08 2.74 -20.51
N ARG A 42 26.03 3.59 -20.11
CA ARG A 42 25.70 4.87 -19.46
C ARG A 42 25.17 5.85 -20.50
N ILE A 43 23.87 6.12 -20.41
CA ILE A 43 23.18 7.15 -21.19
C ILE A 43 22.85 8.31 -20.24
N TYR A 44 22.98 9.54 -20.73
CA TYR A 44 22.73 10.77 -19.98
C TYR A 44 21.49 11.51 -20.50
N GLY A 45 20.94 12.39 -19.66
CA GLY A 45 19.67 13.07 -19.89
C GLY A 45 18.49 12.22 -19.41
N ARG A 46 17.36 12.88 -19.12
CA ARG A 46 16.14 12.22 -18.66
C ARG A 46 14.93 12.95 -19.19
N ASP A 47 13.92 12.18 -19.57
CA ASP A 47 12.59 12.68 -19.87
C ASP A 47 11.64 12.46 -18.69
N VAL A 48 11.86 11.37 -17.93
CA VAL A 48 11.11 10.99 -16.73
C VAL A 48 12.06 10.64 -15.60
N LEU A 49 11.73 11.07 -14.38
CA LEU A 49 12.37 10.68 -13.14
C LEU A 49 11.38 9.88 -12.28
N LEU A 50 11.82 8.70 -11.82
CA LEU A 50 11.16 7.95 -10.76
C LEU A 50 12.06 7.96 -9.52
N VAL A 51 11.53 8.45 -8.41
CA VAL A 51 12.19 8.41 -7.10
C VAL A 51 11.25 7.88 -6.04
N ASP A 52 11.77 7.20 -5.02
CA ASP A 52 10.96 6.82 -3.86
C ASP A 52 10.22 8.04 -3.29
N ARG A 53 8.96 7.83 -2.89
CA ARG A 53 8.26 8.76 -2.01
C ARG A 53 8.98 8.84 -0.67
N SER A 54 8.75 9.91 0.10
CA SER A 54 9.38 10.11 1.41
C SER A 54 9.06 9.00 2.42
N ASP A 55 7.85 8.43 2.33
CA ASP A 55 7.39 7.28 3.13
C ASP A 55 7.86 5.92 2.56
N ARG A 56 8.49 5.92 1.38
CA ARG A 56 8.92 4.74 0.61
C ARG A 56 7.78 3.75 0.28
N GLN A 57 6.52 4.17 0.42
CA GLN A 57 5.33 3.37 0.10
C GLN A 57 4.99 3.42 -1.40
N GLY A 58 5.93 3.84 -2.23
CA GLY A 58 5.74 4.02 -3.66
C GLY A 58 6.79 4.96 -4.23
N VAL A 59 6.49 5.53 -5.40
CA VAL A 59 7.40 6.42 -6.12
C VAL A 59 6.70 7.68 -6.61
N ARG A 60 7.42 8.79 -6.68
CA ARG A 60 7.03 9.93 -7.47
C ARG A 60 7.55 9.76 -8.89
N VAL A 61 6.68 10.01 -9.87
CA VAL A 61 7.00 10.00 -11.30
C VAL A 61 6.80 11.40 -11.84
N GLU A 62 7.87 12.04 -12.30
CA GLU A 62 7.81 13.42 -12.79
C GLU A 62 8.64 13.60 -14.06
N GLY A 63 8.21 14.49 -14.96
CA GLY A 63 8.86 14.65 -16.25
C GLY A 63 7.95 15.20 -17.35
N VAL A 64 8.36 15.00 -18.60
CA VAL A 64 7.58 15.36 -19.79
C VAL A 64 6.25 14.60 -19.79
N ALA A 65 5.13 15.30 -19.91
CA ALA A 65 3.77 14.79 -19.72
C ALA A 65 3.49 13.47 -20.47
N GLU A 66 3.67 13.46 -21.80
CA GLU A 66 3.45 12.28 -22.64
C GLU A 66 4.28 11.07 -22.17
N HIS A 67 5.52 11.31 -21.75
CA HIS A 67 6.41 10.27 -21.28
C HIS A 67 6.05 9.80 -19.86
N VAL A 68 5.63 10.70 -18.97
CA VAL A 68 5.15 10.37 -17.63
C VAL A 68 3.89 9.53 -17.71
N GLU A 69 2.91 9.95 -18.52
CA GLU A 69 1.67 9.19 -18.77
C GLU A 69 1.98 7.78 -19.27
N SER A 70 2.93 7.63 -20.20
CA SER A 70 3.33 6.30 -20.69
C SER A 70 3.93 5.41 -19.59
N VAL A 71 4.68 5.98 -18.64
CA VAL A 71 5.22 5.24 -17.49
C VAL A 71 4.10 4.87 -16.52
N VAL A 72 3.23 5.83 -16.18
CA VAL A 72 2.09 5.63 -15.28
C VAL A 72 1.17 4.53 -15.83
N GLN A 73 0.85 4.57 -17.12
CA GLN A 73 0.02 3.56 -17.78
C GLN A 73 0.64 2.16 -17.66
N VAL A 74 1.95 2.02 -17.90
CA VAL A 74 2.64 0.74 -17.74
C VAL A 74 2.55 0.22 -16.30
N LEU A 75 2.64 1.10 -15.30
CA LEU A 75 2.50 0.72 -13.89
C LEU A 75 1.07 0.31 -13.56
N VAL A 76 0.06 1.06 -14.01
CA VAL A 76 -1.37 0.75 -13.83
C VAL A 76 -1.75 -0.58 -14.48
N ASP A 77 -1.30 -0.83 -15.71
CA ASP A 77 -1.62 -2.06 -16.43
C ASP A 77 -0.96 -3.29 -15.79
N THR A 78 0.25 -3.11 -15.24
CA THR A 78 1.07 -4.22 -14.78
C THR A 78 0.88 -4.53 -13.29
N LEU A 79 0.75 -3.52 -12.44
CA LEU A 79 0.73 -3.69 -10.98
C LEU A 79 -0.70 -3.90 -10.44
N PRO A 80 -0.94 -4.93 -9.61
CA PRO A 80 -2.28 -5.41 -9.30
C PRO A 80 -3.16 -4.39 -8.57
N ASP A 81 -2.57 -3.62 -7.66
CA ASP A 81 -3.28 -2.76 -6.71
C ASP A 81 -2.69 -1.34 -6.59
N VAL A 82 -2.00 -0.87 -7.63
CA VAL A 82 -1.41 0.48 -7.64
C VAL A 82 -2.49 1.57 -7.56
N VAL A 83 -2.19 2.64 -6.82
CA VAL A 83 -3.01 3.86 -6.71
C VAL A 83 -2.19 5.04 -7.22
N VAL A 84 -2.79 5.87 -8.06
CA VAL A 84 -2.11 6.99 -8.74
C VAL A 84 -2.71 8.31 -8.26
N ARG A 85 -1.89 9.29 -7.88
CA ARG A 85 -2.36 10.61 -7.46
C ARG A 85 -1.63 11.67 -8.24
N GLU A 86 -2.36 12.52 -8.95
CA GLU A 86 -1.75 13.67 -9.61
C GLU A 86 -1.29 14.67 -8.55
N ASN A 87 0.00 15.01 -8.58
CA ASN A 87 0.58 15.99 -7.68
C ASN A 87 0.84 17.26 -8.47
N PHE A 88 -0.05 18.25 -8.35
CA PHE A 88 0.15 19.56 -8.96
C PHE A 88 1.35 20.24 -8.29
N PRO A 89 2.48 20.47 -8.99
CA PRO A 89 3.70 20.92 -8.32
C PRO A 89 3.62 22.33 -7.71
N VAL A 90 2.53 23.08 -7.88
CA VAL A 90 2.41 24.47 -7.40
C VAL A 90 0.94 24.82 -7.11
N ARG A 91 0.58 25.09 -5.84
CA ARG A 91 -0.49 26.06 -5.57
C ARG A 91 -0.02 27.40 -6.13
N PRO A 92 -0.76 28.11 -6.99
CA PRO A 92 -0.28 29.36 -7.57
C PRO A 92 0.08 30.34 -6.44
N ILE A 93 1.36 30.67 -6.31
CA ILE A 93 1.80 31.77 -5.44
C ILE A 93 1.40 33.04 -6.18
N MET A 94 0.29 33.64 -5.77
CA MET A 94 -0.10 34.97 -6.24
C MET A 94 0.57 36.01 -5.34
N VAL A 95 1.77 36.44 -5.69
CA VAL A 95 2.38 37.67 -5.12
C VAL A 95 3.14 38.41 -6.22
N GLY A 96 2.54 39.49 -6.72
CA GLY A 96 3.27 40.54 -7.44
C GLY A 96 3.65 40.21 -8.88
N VAL A 97 3.77 41.28 -9.68
CA VAL A 97 4.09 41.25 -11.10
C VAL A 97 5.45 40.57 -11.34
N GLY A 98 5.43 39.35 -11.89
CA GLY A 98 6.56 38.75 -12.62
C GLY A 98 7.25 37.54 -11.97
N ARG A 99 6.79 36.33 -12.30
CA ARG A 99 7.49 35.24 -13.01
C ARG A 99 6.70 33.94 -12.83
N PHE A 100 5.88 33.62 -13.82
CA PHE A 100 5.21 32.32 -13.93
C PHE A 100 6.19 31.30 -14.54
N ASN A 101 6.40 30.17 -13.88
CA ASN A 101 6.84 28.95 -14.55
C ASN A 101 5.61 28.07 -14.73
N LEU A 102 4.91 28.26 -15.84
CA LEU A 102 4.03 27.22 -16.38
C LEU A 102 4.94 26.29 -17.17
N HIS A 103 4.94 25.00 -16.86
CA HIS A 103 5.49 23.98 -17.74
C HIS A 103 4.33 23.22 -18.41
N PRO A 104 3.67 23.81 -19.44
CA PRO A 104 2.76 23.03 -20.27
C PRO A 104 3.51 21.81 -20.80
N GLY A 105 3.00 20.62 -20.50
CA GLY A 105 3.67 19.37 -20.85
C GLY A 105 4.67 18.83 -19.81
N TYR A 106 4.58 19.24 -18.54
CA TYR A 106 5.25 18.55 -17.43
C TYR A 106 4.20 18.04 -16.42
N LEU A 107 4.32 16.78 -16.02
CA LEU A 107 3.43 16.15 -15.04
C LEU A 107 4.22 15.58 -13.86
N SER A 108 3.55 15.45 -12.73
CA SER A 108 4.07 14.77 -11.54
C SER A 108 2.95 13.95 -10.91
N PHE A 109 3.23 12.67 -10.66
CA PHE A 109 2.31 11.76 -9.99
C PHE A 109 3.00 11.14 -8.77
N ASP A 110 2.28 11.07 -7.65
CA ASP A 110 2.65 10.18 -6.56
C ASP A 110 1.94 8.85 -6.77
N ILE A 111 2.73 7.80 -7.02
CA ILE A 111 2.24 6.44 -7.23
C ILE A 111 2.47 5.67 -5.95
N GLU A 112 1.41 5.06 -5.43
CA GLU A 112 1.46 4.21 -4.26
C GLU A 112 1.53 2.73 -4.64
N PHE A 113 2.38 1.98 -3.93
CA PHE A 113 2.51 0.54 -4.07
C PHE A 113 2.01 -0.15 -2.80
N PRO A 114 0.74 -0.60 -2.76
CA PRO A 114 0.25 -1.46 -1.68
C PRO A 114 0.88 -2.85 -1.75
N TYR A 115 0.48 -3.73 -0.82
CA TYR A 115 1.05 -5.07 -0.64
C TYR A 115 1.22 -5.85 -1.95
N GLY A 116 0.18 -5.94 -2.79
CA GLY A 116 0.21 -6.71 -4.03
C GLY A 116 1.26 -6.20 -5.01
N SER A 117 1.33 -4.88 -5.17
CA SER A 117 2.32 -4.19 -6.02
C SER A 117 3.74 -4.38 -5.51
N LYS A 118 3.97 -4.26 -4.20
CA LYS A 118 5.29 -4.54 -3.61
C LYS A 118 5.71 -5.99 -3.84
N ARG A 119 4.82 -6.95 -3.59
CA ARG A 119 5.08 -8.39 -3.83
C ARG A 119 5.32 -8.68 -5.31
N TYR A 120 4.62 -8.02 -6.22
CA TYR A 120 4.87 -8.13 -7.65
C TYR A 120 6.27 -7.63 -8.01
N LEU A 121 6.63 -6.42 -7.54
CA LEU A 121 7.95 -5.83 -7.77
C LEU A 121 9.08 -6.64 -7.12
N ASP A 122 8.86 -7.27 -5.97
CA ASP A 122 9.80 -8.22 -5.35
C ASP A 122 10.07 -9.41 -6.29
N ARG A 123 9.03 -9.98 -6.92
CA ARG A 123 9.20 -11.08 -7.89
C ARG A 123 9.97 -10.63 -9.13
N VAL A 124 9.63 -9.47 -9.70
CA VAL A 124 10.36 -8.90 -10.85
C VAL A 124 11.83 -8.64 -10.49
N ARG A 125 12.11 -8.20 -9.26
CA ARG A 125 13.48 -8.08 -8.76
C ARG A 125 14.19 -9.43 -8.70
N GLY A 126 13.50 -10.48 -8.23
CA GLY A 126 14.00 -11.85 -8.15
C GLY A 126 14.44 -12.43 -9.50
N GLU A 127 13.88 -11.97 -10.62
CA GLU A 127 14.34 -12.35 -11.97
C GLU A 127 15.74 -11.80 -12.32
N VAL A 128 16.20 -10.78 -11.60
CA VAL A 128 17.44 -10.04 -11.90
C VAL A 128 18.54 -10.36 -10.90
N THR A 129 18.18 -10.52 -9.63
CA THR A 129 19.12 -10.70 -8.52
C THR A 129 18.48 -11.57 -7.45
N ALA A 130 19.28 -12.39 -6.78
CA ALA A 130 18.83 -13.06 -5.56
C ALA A 130 18.31 -11.99 -4.58
N THR A 131 17.13 -12.22 -4.03
CA THR A 131 16.44 -11.27 -3.16
C THR A 131 15.54 -12.01 -2.16
N ILE A 132 15.39 -11.46 -0.96
CA ILE A 132 14.49 -11.99 0.06
C ILE A 132 13.03 -11.65 -0.28
N GLU A 133 12.11 -12.47 0.20
CA GLU A 133 10.69 -12.15 0.11
C GLU A 133 10.32 -10.93 0.94
N GLY A 134 9.47 -10.06 0.40
CA GLY A 134 9.07 -8.83 1.10
C GLY A 134 10.17 -7.77 1.10
N HIS A 135 11.17 -7.86 0.20
CA HIS A 135 12.30 -6.93 0.11
C HIS A 135 11.87 -5.47 0.25
N HIS A 136 10.90 -5.00 -0.57
CA HIS A 136 10.48 -3.60 -0.50
C HIS A 136 9.81 -3.24 0.83
N GLN A 137 8.95 -4.11 1.38
CA GLN A 137 8.32 -3.89 2.68
C GLN A 137 9.38 -3.80 3.79
N LEU A 138 10.34 -4.73 3.81
CA LEU A 138 11.40 -4.79 4.82
C LEU A 138 12.41 -3.65 4.65
N LYS A 139 12.66 -3.16 3.42
CA LYS A 139 13.48 -1.97 3.16
C LYS A 139 12.87 -0.69 3.74
N ILE A 140 11.56 -0.64 3.96
CA ILE A 140 10.91 0.47 4.65
C ILE A 140 11.24 0.40 6.14
N VAL A 141 11.30 -0.80 6.72
CA VAL A 141 11.59 -1.05 8.14
C VAL A 141 13.07 -0.80 8.46
N ASP A 142 13.95 -1.53 7.80
CA ASP A 142 15.38 -1.50 8.09
C ASP A 142 16.19 -1.81 6.82
N PRO A 143 16.64 -0.78 6.09
CA PRO A 143 17.43 -0.95 4.87
C PRO A 143 18.70 -1.77 5.07
N ASP A 144 19.43 -1.51 6.15
CA ASP A 144 20.77 -2.04 6.37
C ASP A 144 20.70 -3.53 6.73
N ARG A 145 19.73 -3.92 7.57
CA ARG A 145 19.50 -5.34 7.87
C ARG A 145 19.05 -6.13 6.64
N VAL A 146 18.22 -5.54 5.77
CA VAL A 146 17.87 -6.19 4.50
C VAL A 146 19.09 -6.36 3.61
N ASP A 147 19.99 -5.38 3.52
CA ASP A 147 21.24 -5.54 2.74
C ASP A 147 22.13 -6.65 3.31
N ALA A 148 22.14 -6.83 4.63
CA ALA A 148 22.83 -7.96 5.27
C ALA A 148 22.21 -9.31 4.89
N TYR A 149 20.87 -9.47 4.98
CA TYR A 149 20.20 -10.70 4.57
C TYR A 149 20.38 -11.00 3.07
N GLU A 150 20.31 -9.98 2.21
CA GLU A 150 20.56 -10.14 0.78
C GLU A 150 22.02 -10.55 0.51
N SER A 151 22.97 -10.04 1.29
CA SER A 151 24.38 -10.46 1.20
C SER A 151 24.55 -11.93 1.61
N MET A 152 23.88 -12.37 2.69
CA MET A 152 23.86 -13.78 3.10
C MET A 152 23.24 -14.67 2.02
N LEU A 153 22.16 -14.19 1.38
CA LEU A 153 21.49 -14.91 0.31
C LEU A 153 22.36 -15.05 -0.95
N ASN A 154 23.15 -14.04 -1.29
CA ASN A 154 24.11 -14.12 -2.39
C ASN A 154 25.19 -15.18 -2.16
N LEU A 155 25.53 -15.45 -0.89
CA LEU A 155 26.46 -16.53 -0.51
C LEU A 155 25.76 -17.90 -0.45
N ASN A 156 24.44 -17.94 -0.23
CA ASN A 156 23.65 -19.16 -0.06
C ASN A 156 22.33 -19.11 -0.86
N PRO A 157 22.35 -19.18 -2.20
CA PRO A 157 21.16 -18.95 -3.03
C PRO A 157 20.00 -19.93 -2.79
N GLY A 158 20.28 -21.11 -2.22
CA GLY A 158 19.26 -22.12 -1.90
C GLY A 158 18.44 -21.81 -0.63
N MET A 159 18.79 -20.78 0.13
CA MET A 159 18.17 -20.47 1.44
C MET A 159 17.19 -19.30 1.39
N VAL A 160 16.58 -19.01 0.23
CA VAL A 160 15.65 -17.88 0.07
C VAL A 160 14.53 -17.93 1.11
N GLU A 161 13.89 -19.09 1.27
CA GLU A 161 12.76 -19.26 2.18
C GLU A 161 13.16 -19.04 3.64
N ASP A 162 14.22 -19.72 4.10
CA ASP A 162 14.70 -19.63 5.48
C ASP A 162 15.15 -18.21 5.84
N ILE A 163 15.96 -17.58 4.98
CA ILE A 163 16.47 -16.22 5.21
C ILE A 163 15.31 -15.22 5.22
N SER A 164 14.34 -15.39 4.30
CA SER A 164 13.16 -14.52 4.26
C SER A 164 12.29 -14.67 5.50
N ALA A 165 12.07 -15.90 5.98
CA ALA A 165 11.31 -16.18 7.19
C ALA A 165 11.99 -15.57 8.42
N VAL A 166 13.31 -15.72 8.54
CA VAL A 166 14.10 -15.10 9.62
C VAL A 166 14.03 -13.58 9.55
N ALA A 167 14.23 -12.98 8.38
CA ALA A 167 14.17 -11.53 8.20
C ALA A 167 12.79 -10.97 8.57
N LYS A 168 11.71 -11.61 8.09
CA LYS A 168 10.33 -11.23 8.40
C LYS A 168 10.05 -11.33 9.90
N ARG A 169 10.49 -12.43 10.52
CA ARG A 169 10.31 -12.65 11.95
C ARG A 169 11.01 -11.57 12.78
N GLU A 170 12.31 -11.38 12.57
CA GLU A 170 13.14 -10.49 13.38
C GLU A 170 12.81 -9.00 13.16
N LEU A 171 12.44 -8.62 11.94
CA LEU A 171 12.14 -7.22 11.63
C LEU A 171 10.72 -6.83 12.00
N ILE A 172 9.75 -7.76 11.93
CA ILE A 172 8.33 -7.43 12.11
C ILE A 172 7.69 -8.26 13.24
N TYR A 173 7.64 -9.58 13.11
CA TYR A 173 6.80 -10.42 13.97
C TYR A 173 7.22 -10.45 15.44
N ASP A 174 8.51 -10.46 15.74
CA ASP A 174 9.02 -10.47 17.12
C ASP A 174 8.64 -9.18 17.88
N ARG A 175 8.21 -8.14 17.15
CA ARG A 175 7.70 -6.89 17.72
C ARG A 175 6.20 -6.92 17.97
N LEU A 176 5.44 -7.85 17.37
CA LEU A 176 3.99 -7.94 17.53
C LEU A 176 3.60 -8.74 18.78
N THR A 177 4.03 -8.27 19.96
CA THR A 177 3.82 -8.96 21.23
C THR A 177 2.60 -8.46 21.98
N SER A 178 1.91 -9.37 22.69
CA SER A 178 0.71 -9.05 23.48
C SER A 178 1.00 -7.93 24.50
N GLY A 179 0.06 -7.01 24.63
CA GLY A 179 0.15 -5.83 25.50
C GLY A 179 0.89 -4.63 24.90
N ARG A 180 1.60 -4.79 23.76
CA ARG A 180 2.14 -3.62 23.04
C ARG A 180 1.03 -2.88 22.31
N ARG A 181 1.22 -1.57 22.17
CA ARG A 181 0.37 -0.71 21.36
C ARG A 181 0.98 -0.51 19.99
N ILE A 182 0.13 -0.57 18.97
CA ILE A 182 0.50 -0.29 17.58
C ILE A 182 -0.55 0.60 16.92
N SER A 183 -0.15 1.32 15.89
CA SER A 183 -1.05 2.15 15.09
C SER A 183 -1.73 1.36 13.97
N ILE A 184 -2.92 1.79 13.57
CA ILE A 184 -3.61 1.27 12.38
C ILE A 184 -3.63 2.38 11.34
N HIS A 185 -2.78 2.26 10.32
CA HIS A 185 -2.68 3.21 9.22
C HIS A 185 -3.74 2.90 8.16
N HIS A 186 -4.86 3.61 8.25
CA HIS A 186 -5.96 3.53 7.28
C HIS A 186 -5.73 4.56 6.18
N VAL A 187 -5.19 4.11 5.04
CA VAL A 187 -4.81 5.01 3.95
C VAL A 187 -5.95 5.11 2.96
N LYS A 188 -6.31 6.33 2.56
CA LYS A 188 -7.41 6.61 1.65
C LYS A 188 -6.94 6.73 0.19
N PRO A 189 -7.84 6.52 -0.80
CA PRO A 189 -7.53 6.68 -2.23
C PRO A 189 -7.11 8.10 -2.65
N ASP A 190 -7.28 9.11 -1.81
CA ASP A 190 -6.79 10.49 -2.03
C ASP A 190 -5.40 10.77 -1.42
N GLY A 191 -4.92 9.94 -0.49
CA GLY A 191 -3.58 9.97 0.09
C GLY A 191 -3.55 10.39 1.54
N SER A 192 -4.71 10.79 2.07
CA SER A 192 -4.87 11.00 3.50
C SER A 192 -4.67 9.69 4.25
N VAL A 193 -3.99 9.77 5.39
CA VAL A 193 -3.79 8.64 6.31
C VAL A 193 -4.55 8.96 7.57
N LEU A 194 -5.61 8.19 7.82
CA LEU A 194 -6.35 8.26 9.07
C LEU A 194 -5.65 7.35 10.08
N ASP A 195 -5.11 7.97 11.13
CA ASP A 195 -4.66 7.23 12.29
C ASP A 195 -5.89 6.94 13.17
N LEU A 196 -6.29 5.67 13.23
CA LEU A 196 -7.41 5.23 14.06
C LEU A 196 -7.07 5.15 15.56
N GLY A 197 -5.88 5.62 15.93
CA GLY A 197 -5.33 5.59 17.27
C GLY A 197 -4.56 4.31 17.57
N GLU A 198 -3.99 4.26 18.77
CA GLU A 198 -3.26 3.10 19.26
C GLU A 198 -4.23 1.98 19.67
N ALA A 199 -3.91 0.75 19.25
CA ALA A 199 -4.62 -0.45 19.65
C ALA A 199 -3.67 -1.42 20.38
N ASP A 200 -4.15 -2.01 21.47
CA ASP A 200 -3.39 -2.98 22.26
C ASP A 200 -3.45 -4.36 21.58
N ILE A 201 -2.30 -4.94 21.28
CA ILE A 201 -2.19 -6.31 20.77
C ILE A 201 -2.71 -7.26 21.84
N GLN A 202 -3.77 -8.01 21.52
CA GLN A 202 -4.27 -9.07 22.38
C GLN A 202 -3.51 -10.37 22.10
N CYS A 203 -3.37 -10.72 20.82
CA CYS A 203 -2.72 -11.93 20.37
C CYS A 203 -2.17 -11.76 18.95
N PHE A 204 -1.03 -12.39 18.67
CA PHE A 204 -0.47 -12.56 17.33
C PHE A 204 -0.04 -14.02 17.16
N GLU A 205 -0.72 -14.75 16.29
CA GLU A 205 -0.45 -16.16 16.03
C GLU A 205 -0.45 -16.46 14.53
N GLY A 206 0.62 -17.08 14.04
CA GLY A 206 0.83 -17.32 12.60
C GLY A 206 0.92 -16.01 11.82
N LYS A 207 -0.19 -15.59 11.23
CA LYS A 207 -0.35 -14.32 10.50
C LYS A 207 -1.60 -13.53 10.93
N MET A 208 -2.28 -13.98 11.99
CA MET A 208 -3.49 -13.36 12.51
C MET A 208 -3.13 -12.48 13.71
N LEU A 209 -3.50 -11.21 13.63
CA LEU A 209 -3.30 -10.21 14.67
C LEU A 209 -4.67 -9.77 15.20
N THR A 210 -4.86 -9.88 16.50
CA THR A 210 -6.05 -9.37 17.19
C THR A 210 -5.67 -8.15 18.01
N LEU A 211 -6.30 -7.01 17.69
CA LEU A 211 -6.08 -5.74 18.36
C LEU A 211 -7.33 -5.34 19.13
N LYS A 212 -7.17 -4.70 20.28
CA LYS A 212 -8.26 -4.10 21.04
C LYS A 212 -8.05 -2.59 21.10
N ARG A 213 -9.06 -1.82 20.70
CA ARG A 213 -9.09 -0.35 20.89
C ARG A 213 -10.27 0.03 21.78
N MET A 214 -10.07 1.01 22.64
CA MET A 214 -11.17 1.68 23.34
C MET A 214 -11.77 2.73 22.42
N ILE A 215 -13.09 2.78 22.30
CA ILE A 215 -13.76 3.76 21.46
C ILE A 215 -13.94 5.05 22.25
N LEU A 216 -13.36 6.14 21.71
CA LEU A 216 -13.47 7.47 22.29
C LEU A 216 -14.70 8.19 21.72
N GLY A 217 -15.41 8.91 22.59
CA GLY A 217 -16.59 9.72 22.25
C GLY A 217 -17.92 9.09 22.67
N CYS A 218 -18.88 9.95 23.03
CA CYS A 218 -20.26 9.59 23.34
C CYS A 218 -21.22 10.42 22.47
N GLY A 219 -22.38 9.84 22.11
CA GLY A 219 -23.46 10.58 21.44
C GLY A 219 -23.43 10.63 19.90
N SER A 220 -22.42 10.05 19.24
CA SER A 220 -22.46 9.75 17.79
C SER A 220 -22.81 8.28 17.54
N THR A 221 -23.18 7.92 16.31
CA THR A 221 -23.41 6.53 15.91
C THR A 221 -22.16 5.92 15.26
N TYR A 222 -22.07 4.60 15.26
CA TYR A 222 -21.21 3.90 14.30
C TYR A 222 -21.86 3.99 12.92
N ASP A 223 -21.19 4.67 12.00
CA ASP A 223 -21.68 4.84 10.62
C ASP A 223 -21.85 3.46 9.95
N GLY A 224 -22.92 3.31 9.16
CA GLY A 224 -23.34 2.03 8.59
C GLY A 224 -24.13 1.10 9.54
N LEU A 225 -23.74 1.05 10.83
CA LEU A 225 -24.42 0.23 11.85
C LEU A 225 -25.68 0.91 12.43
N ASN A 226 -25.75 2.24 12.43
CA ASN A 226 -26.81 3.04 13.06
C ASN A 226 -27.01 2.73 14.55
N VAL A 227 -25.92 2.38 15.25
CA VAL A 227 -25.93 2.09 16.69
C VAL A 227 -25.19 3.21 17.44
N PRO A 228 -25.75 3.75 18.54
CA PRO A 228 -25.10 4.81 19.31
C PRO A 228 -23.81 4.32 19.96
N LYS A 229 -22.76 5.14 19.94
CA LYS A 229 -21.52 4.93 20.69
C LYS A 229 -21.77 5.26 22.17
N SER A 230 -21.35 4.34 23.02
CA SER A 230 -21.45 4.49 24.47
C SER A 230 -20.06 4.55 25.09
N SER A 231 -19.95 5.27 26.22
CA SER A 231 -18.69 5.32 26.97
C SER A 231 -18.28 3.92 27.42
N GLY A 232 -17.02 3.56 27.19
CA GLY A 232 -16.48 2.24 27.52
C GLY A 232 -16.73 1.18 26.45
N ASP A 233 -17.37 1.52 25.32
CA ASP A 233 -17.35 0.68 24.13
C ASP A 233 -15.90 0.38 23.71
N TYR A 234 -15.69 -0.81 23.16
CA TYR A 234 -14.40 -1.21 22.61
C TYR A 234 -14.60 -1.94 21.28
N ALA A 235 -13.56 -1.93 20.43
CA ALA A 235 -13.55 -2.72 19.21
C ALA A 235 -12.42 -3.75 19.24
N LEU A 236 -12.75 -4.97 18.83
CA LEU A 236 -11.77 -5.99 18.47
C LEU A 236 -11.55 -5.94 16.97
N THR A 237 -10.30 -5.77 16.57
CA THR A 237 -9.87 -5.75 15.17
C THR A 237 -9.12 -7.04 14.88
N PHE A 238 -9.53 -7.74 13.84
CA PHE A 238 -8.88 -8.96 13.35
C PHE A 238 -8.25 -8.63 12.00
N ALA A 239 -6.92 -8.68 11.96
CA ALA A 239 -6.12 -8.44 10.78
C ALA A 239 -5.34 -9.71 10.44
N GLU A 240 -5.40 -10.15 9.20
CA GLU A 240 -4.56 -11.23 8.68
C GLU A 240 -3.64 -10.65 7.61
N GLU A 241 -2.33 -10.90 7.72
CA GLU A 241 -1.37 -10.36 6.74
C GLU A 241 -1.67 -10.89 5.34
N GLY A 242 -1.81 -9.98 4.37
CA GLY A 242 -2.17 -10.32 2.99
C GLY A 242 -3.66 -10.55 2.76
N SER A 243 -4.52 -10.38 3.77
CA SER A 243 -5.97 -10.38 3.60
C SER A 243 -6.46 -9.04 3.04
N TRP A 244 -7.43 -9.08 2.13
CA TRP A 244 -8.16 -7.92 1.62
C TRP A 244 -9.26 -7.42 2.58
N VAL A 245 -9.48 -8.13 3.68
CA VAL A 245 -10.57 -7.86 4.61
C VAL A 245 -10.00 -7.58 5.98
N LEU A 246 -10.29 -6.40 6.51
CA LEU A 246 -10.05 -6.06 7.91
C LEU A 246 -11.38 -6.09 8.65
N ARG A 247 -11.48 -6.92 9.70
CA ARG A 247 -12.71 -7.04 10.48
C ARG A 247 -12.62 -6.24 11.77
N HIS A 248 -13.65 -5.45 12.05
CA HIS A 248 -13.89 -4.80 13.33
C HIS A 248 -15.19 -5.32 13.94
N ALA A 249 -15.12 -5.86 15.16
CA ALA A 249 -16.27 -6.21 15.96
C ALA A 249 -16.39 -5.21 17.13
N TYR A 250 -17.52 -4.51 17.20
CA TYR A 250 -17.77 -3.47 18.20
C TYR A 250 -18.59 -4.03 19.36
N TYR A 251 -18.18 -3.74 20.58
CA TYR A 251 -18.81 -4.23 21.80
C TYR A 251 -19.15 -3.07 22.74
N SER A 252 -20.21 -3.24 23.53
CA SER A 252 -20.51 -2.37 24.66
C SER A 252 -19.50 -2.56 25.79
N CYS A 253 -19.51 -1.66 26.78
CA CYS A 253 -18.74 -1.82 28.02
C CYS A 253 -19.11 -3.10 28.80
N GLU A 254 -20.31 -3.64 28.60
CA GLU A 254 -20.80 -4.90 29.18
C GLU A 254 -20.45 -6.13 28.33
N GLY A 255 -19.77 -5.95 27.18
CA GLY A 255 -19.36 -7.04 26.29
C GLY A 255 -20.44 -7.51 25.31
N VAL A 256 -21.52 -6.74 25.13
CA VAL A 256 -22.58 -7.06 24.16
C VAL A 256 -22.15 -6.63 22.75
N LEU A 257 -22.24 -7.52 21.77
CA LEU A 257 -21.91 -7.22 20.38
C LEU A 257 -22.89 -6.19 19.79
N LYS A 258 -22.34 -5.07 19.30
CA LYS A 258 -23.07 -3.95 18.69
C LYS A 258 -23.03 -3.98 17.16
N GLY A 259 -22.25 -4.89 16.58
CA GLY A 259 -22.18 -5.11 15.15
C GLY A 259 -20.75 -5.33 14.67
N GLU A 260 -20.65 -5.67 13.40
CA GLU A 260 -19.41 -6.02 12.74
C GLU A 260 -19.25 -5.20 11.46
N PHE A 261 -18.02 -4.81 11.20
CA PHE A 261 -17.61 -4.04 10.05
C PHE A 261 -16.46 -4.76 9.37
N TYR A 262 -16.53 -4.92 8.07
CA TYR A 262 -15.53 -5.61 7.29
C TYR A 262 -15.06 -4.66 6.18
N ASN A 263 -13.94 -3.98 6.41
CA ASN A 263 -13.35 -3.09 5.41
C ASN A 263 -12.77 -3.90 4.27
N ILE A 264 -13.17 -3.60 3.05
CA ILE A 264 -12.51 -4.12 1.85
C ILE A 264 -11.38 -3.18 1.50
N ASN A 265 -10.16 -3.69 1.59
CA ASN A 265 -8.92 -2.95 1.44
C ASN A 265 -7.94 -3.69 0.55
N THR A 266 -6.91 -3.01 0.07
CA THR A 266 -5.74 -3.72 -0.49
C THR A 266 -5.10 -4.56 0.61
N PRO A 267 -4.46 -5.70 0.28
CA PRO A 267 -4.01 -6.64 1.28
C PRO A 267 -3.21 -6.01 2.44
N ILE A 268 -3.52 -6.43 3.66
CA ILE A 268 -2.96 -5.82 4.88
C ILE A 268 -1.46 -6.11 5.02
N GLU A 269 -0.69 -5.06 5.29
CA GLU A 269 0.74 -5.10 5.57
C GLU A 269 1.01 -4.96 7.07
N PHE A 270 1.82 -5.84 7.64
CA PHE A 270 2.31 -5.69 9.00
C PHE A 270 3.66 -4.98 9.03
N TYR A 271 3.81 -4.09 10.00
CA TYR A 271 5.03 -3.36 10.33
C TYR A 271 5.32 -3.54 11.83
N PRO A 272 6.54 -3.21 12.30
CA PRO A 272 6.95 -3.53 13.67
C PRO A 272 6.09 -2.83 14.74
N ASP A 273 5.51 -1.68 14.39
CA ASP A 273 4.75 -0.81 15.29
C ASP A 273 3.41 -0.35 14.67
N SER A 274 2.98 -0.95 13.55
CA SER A 274 1.71 -0.63 12.91
C SER A 274 1.21 -1.73 11.97
N ILE A 275 -0.07 -1.68 11.63
CA ILE A 275 -0.60 -2.33 10.42
C ILE A 275 -0.99 -1.26 9.40
N ARG A 276 -0.89 -1.57 8.11
CA ARG A 276 -1.18 -0.63 7.04
C ARG A 276 -1.94 -1.30 5.91
N TYR A 277 -2.88 -0.59 5.33
CA TYR A 277 -3.61 -0.99 4.12
C TYR A 277 -4.16 0.26 3.44
N MET A 278 -4.50 0.14 2.15
CA MET A 278 -5.29 1.12 1.43
C MET A 278 -6.76 0.73 1.51
N ASP A 279 -7.57 1.60 2.09
CA ASP A 279 -9.02 1.46 2.10
C ASP A 279 -9.58 1.66 0.69
N LEU A 280 -10.44 0.75 0.25
CA LEU A 280 -11.10 0.83 -1.06
C LEU A 280 -12.54 1.34 -0.94
N GLU A 281 -12.88 1.98 0.18
CA GLU A 281 -14.17 2.63 0.48
C GLU A 281 -15.38 1.69 0.44
N VAL A 282 -15.19 0.38 0.26
CA VAL A 282 -16.28 -0.60 0.25
C VAL A 282 -16.26 -1.36 1.56
N ASP A 283 -17.42 -1.39 2.21
CA ASP A 283 -17.56 -2.08 3.49
C ASP A 283 -18.71 -3.09 3.45
N VAL A 284 -18.51 -4.23 4.11
CA VAL A 284 -19.59 -5.15 4.44
C VAL A 284 -19.90 -4.98 5.93
N VAL A 285 -21.17 -4.75 6.24
CA VAL A 285 -21.62 -4.43 7.61
C VAL A 285 -22.66 -5.43 8.05
N ARG A 286 -22.48 -5.99 9.26
CA ARG A 286 -23.47 -6.83 9.94
C ARG A 286 -23.98 -6.10 11.18
N ARG A 287 -25.26 -5.75 11.16
CA ARG A 287 -25.94 -5.07 12.28
C ARG A 287 -26.29 -6.05 13.41
N PRO A 288 -26.62 -5.56 14.62
CA PRO A 288 -27.03 -6.41 15.75
C PRO A 288 -28.19 -7.37 15.45
N ASN A 289 -29.12 -6.96 14.59
CA ASN A 289 -30.26 -7.75 14.18
C ASN A 289 -29.94 -8.80 13.09
N GLY A 290 -28.67 -8.91 12.68
CA GLY A 290 -28.22 -9.80 11.62
C GLY A 290 -28.34 -9.23 10.19
N ASP A 291 -28.89 -8.01 10.01
CA ASP A 291 -28.98 -7.36 8.70
C ASP A 291 -27.58 -7.13 8.14
N LEU A 292 -27.30 -7.77 7.00
CA LEU A 292 -26.03 -7.71 6.29
C LEU A 292 -26.17 -6.81 5.07
N ARG A 293 -25.27 -5.85 4.89
CA ARG A 293 -25.27 -4.93 3.75
C ARG A 293 -23.86 -4.66 3.24
N ILE A 294 -23.75 -4.41 1.95
CA ILE A 294 -22.58 -3.76 1.35
C ILE A 294 -22.90 -2.27 1.27
N ILE A 295 -22.00 -1.41 1.75
CA ILE A 295 -22.17 0.04 1.78
C ILE A 295 -21.00 0.75 1.09
N ASP A 296 -21.17 2.04 0.83
CA ASP A 296 -20.15 2.98 0.32
C ASP A 296 -19.51 2.62 -1.04
N VAL A 297 -20.14 1.74 -1.82
CA VAL A 297 -19.72 1.38 -3.19
C VAL A 297 -19.60 2.60 -4.10
N ASP A 298 -20.45 3.61 -3.92
CA ASP A 298 -20.43 4.85 -4.71
C ASP A 298 -19.13 5.65 -4.50
N ARG A 299 -18.50 5.59 -3.31
CA ARG A 299 -17.21 6.25 -3.03
C ARG A 299 -16.06 5.60 -3.78
N LEU A 300 -16.07 4.27 -3.91
CA LEU A 300 -15.10 3.58 -4.75
C LEU A 300 -15.28 3.97 -6.22
N ASP A 301 -16.51 4.10 -6.70
CA ASP A 301 -16.79 4.53 -8.07
C ASP A 301 -16.34 5.99 -8.31
N GLU A 302 -16.49 6.87 -7.31
CA GLU A 302 -15.92 8.20 -7.33
C GLU A 302 -14.38 8.16 -7.43
N ALA A 303 -13.71 7.34 -6.62
CA ALA A 303 -12.25 7.17 -6.67
C ALA A 303 -11.75 6.66 -8.03
N VAL A 304 -12.53 5.82 -8.72
CA VAL A 304 -12.25 5.41 -10.11
C VAL A 304 -12.44 6.59 -11.07
N SER A 305 -13.51 7.37 -10.92
CA SER A 305 -13.79 8.53 -11.78
C SER A 305 -12.72 9.62 -11.67
N LEU A 306 -12.13 9.79 -10.48
CA LEU A 306 -11.03 10.72 -10.20
C LEU A 306 -9.67 10.16 -10.67
N GLY A 307 -9.61 8.91 -11.15
CA GLY A 307 -8.39 8.28 -11.66
C GLY A 307 -7.45 7.75 -10.57
N TYR A 308 -7.85 7.75 -9.30
CA TYR A 308 -7.02 7.23 -8.22
C TYR A 308 -6.87 5.72 -8.27
N VAL A 309 -7.99 5.03 -8.50
CA VAL A 309 -8.11 3.58 -8.48
C VAL A 309 -8.43 3.07 -9.88
N SER A 310 -7.70 2.05 -10.33
CA SER A 310 -8.00 1.41 -11.62
C SER A 310 -9.34 0.67 -11.59
N SER A 311 -10.04 0.59 -12.74
CA SER A 311 -11.27 -0.21 -12.84
C SER A 311 -11.04 -1.68 -12.50
N ARG A 312 -9.83 -2.21 -12.76
CA ARG A 312 -9.45 -3.58 -12.36
C ARG A 312 -9.47 -3.75 -10.84
N LEU A 313 -8.83 -2.84 -10.11
CA LEU A 313 -8.77 -2.88 -8.64
C LEU A 313 -10.16 -2.69 -8.03
N SER A 314 -10.97 -1.77 -8.57
CA SER A 314 -12.36 -1.58 -8.13
C SER A 314 -13.22 -2.84 -8.33
N ASN A 315 -13.11 -3.48 -9.50
CA ASN A 315 -13.84 -4.72 -9.77
C ASN A 315 -13.41 -5.87 -8.85
N GLU A 316 -12.13 -5.97 -8.52
CA GLU A 316 -11.64 -6.95 -7.55
C GLU A 316 -12.23 -6.69 -6.16
N ALA A 317 -12.21 -5.44 -5.69
CA ALA A 317 -12.81 -5.05 -4.41
C ALA A 317 -14.31 -5.39 -4.34
N LYS A 318 -15.09 -5.05 -5.37
CA LYS A 318 -16.52 -5.39 -5.47
C LYS A 318 -16.75 -6.90 -5.46
N THR A 319 -15.87 -7.66 -6.11
CA THR A 319 -15.93 -9.13 -6.14
C THR A 319 -15.67 -9.71 -4.75
N ILE A 320 -14.66 -9.21 -4.04
CA ILE A 320 -14.34 -9.63 -2.68
C ILE A 320 -15.48 -9.29 -1.72
N ALA A 321 -16.03 -8.08 -1.79
CA ALA A 321 -17.18 -7.67 -1.00
C ALA A 321 -18.38 -8.62 -1.21
N SER A 322 -18.67 -8.96 -2.47
CA SER A 322 -19.77 -9.87 -2.83
C SER A 322 -19.53 -11.29 -2.32
N ARG A 323 -18.31 -11.82 -2.45
CA ARG A 323 -17.95 -13.15 -1.91
C ARG A 323 -18.06 -13.19 -0.40
N LEU A 324 -17.55 -12.16 0.29
CA LEU A 324 -17.65 -12.04 1.73
C LEU A 324 -19.09 -11.96 2.20
N TYR A 325 -19.93 -11.16 1.52
CA TYR A 325 -21.35 -11.08 1.79
C TYR A 325 -22.03 -12.45 1.72
N ILE A 326 -21.77 -13.22 0.67
CA ILE A 326 -22.33 -14.57 0.49
C ILE A 326 -21.85 -15.52 1.60
N GLN A 327 -20.58 -15.45 1.98
CA GLN A 327 -20.02 -16.27 3.04
C GLN A 327 -20.68 -15.96 4.40
N LEU A 328 -20.81 -14.68 4.73
CA LEU A 328 -21.43 -14.21 5.98
C LEU A 328 -22.95 -14.42 6.01
N SER A 329 -23.60 -14.59 4.85
CA SER A 329 -25.03 -14.93 4.79
C SER A 329 -25.32 -16.41 5.09
N LYS A 330 -24.29 -17.27 5.04
CA LYS A 330 -24.39 -18.71 5.30
C LYS A 330 -23.96 -19.11 6.72
N SER A 331 -23.31 -18.20 7.44
CA SER A 331 -22.81 -18.38 8.82
C SER A 331 -23.82 -17.92 9.84
#